data_AF-A0A067GM20-F1
#
_entry.id   AF-A0A067GM20-F1
#
_cell.length_a   1.000
_cell.length_b   1.000
_cell.length_c   1.000
_cell.angle_alpha   90.00
_cell.angle_beta   90.00
_cell.angle_gamma   90.00
#
_symmetry.space_group_name_H-M   'P 1'
#
loop_
_entity.id
_entity.type
_entity.pdbx_description
1 polymer ?
#
loop_
_entity_poly.entity_id
_entity_poly.type
_entity_poly.pdbx_seq_one_letter_code
_entity_poly.pdbx_strand_id
1 'polypeptide(L)'
;MVSTRRKTGSSSRQNGVGDKNVAVIVKEEDSVIALDESSSELEVKKLRERWELASVLNFLNVFEPVIGSNLKLTAEEIEMGLIAPNKSNAQLHIVLLKGIPPVSKSLNGSDAWVTVLCKKLVMWWPWVAEGEIPLTVAKGEEISRYKELNPKCRLLILKALCEIRADQDDTVSYINGALKEGTQLSCFRKDKLGKDGNGNSYWYDGSTIIGYRLYREVKNGGSKTRMKGKACLAPPPTCSQWETVATSLEEFRAVVDELSSSKVVAEVDVGKAIASDAVPSVEKFHKKKQRLLKRKQREEMLLLDGFRNPYAAGVTRSCRSHRPVSYTF
;
A
#
# COMPACT_ATOMS: atom_id res chain seq x y z
N MET A 1 -5.85 -34.56 -67.73
CA MET A 1 -5.33 -35.19 -68.95
C MET A 1 -4.01 -34.52 -69.32
N VAL A 2 -2.92 -35.30 -69.37
CA VAL A 2 -1.66 -35.04 -70.11
C VAL A 2 -0.83 -33.80 -69.67
N SER A 3 0.49 -33.76 -69.61
CA SER A 3 1.61 -34.69 -69.47
C SER A 3 2.85 -33.78 -69.43
N THR A 4 3.73 -33.99 -68.44
CA THR A 4 5.20 -34.03 -68.56
C THR A 4 5.95 -32.99 -69.42
N ARG A 5 6.88 -32.23 -68.81
CA ARG A 5 8.33 -32.35 -69.14
C ARG A 5 9.28 -31.58 -68.23
N ARG A 6 10.31 -32.32 -67.81
CA ARG A 6 11.57 -31.92 -67.17
C ARG A 6 12.40 -30.97 -68.03
N LYS A 7 13.24 -30.15 -67.39
CA LYS A 7 14.69 -30.11 -67.72
C LYS A 7 15.53 -29.69 -66.52
N THR A 8 16.63 -30.42 -66.38
CA THR A 8 17.66 -30.43 -65.33
C THR A 8 18.92 -29.68 -65.77
N GLY A 9 19.70 -29.21 -64.80
CA GLY A 9 21.15 -28.91 -64.89
C GLY A 9 21.58 -28.14 -63.63
N SER A 10 22.13 -28.79 -62.58
CA SER A 10 23.56 -29.06 -62.32
C SER A 10 24.44 -27.83 -62.54
N SER A 11 25.18 -27.25 -61.58
CA SER A 11 26.28 -27.74 -60.72
C SER A 11 26.71 -26.48 -59.93
N SER A 12 27.25 -26.44 -58.71
CA SER A 12 28.41 -27.14 -58.18
C SER A 12 28.55 -26.89 -56.67
N ARG A 13 29.15 -27.88 -56.00
CA ARG A 13 29.50 -27.99 -54.57
C ARG A 13 30.40 -26.86 -54.05
N GLN A 14 30.30 -26.57 -52.74
CA GLN A 14 31.48 -26.66 -51.86
C GLN A 14 31.11 -26.98 -50.39
N ASN A 15 31.97 -27.81 -49.82
CA ASN A 15 31.95 -28.50 -48.52
C ASN A 15 32.05 -27.58 -47.31
N GLY A 16 31.65 -28.07 -46.13
CA GLY A 16 32.26 -27.59 -44.89
C GLY A 16 31.58 -27.96 -43.57
N VAL A 17 31.86 -29.18 -43.10
CA VAL A 17 32.13 -29.55 -41.69
C VAL A 17 31.07 -29.20 -40.63
N GLY A 18 30.48 -30.27 -40.09
CA GLY A 18 29.65 -30.21 -38.89
C GLY A 18 30.47 -29.88 -37.65
N ASP A 19 29.86 -29.12 -36.76
CA ASP A 19 30.29 -29.04 -35.38
C ASP A 19 29.10 -29.20 -34.43
N LYS A 20 29.42 -29.79 -33.29
CA LYS A 20 28.50 -30.51 -32.41
C LYS A 20 27.62 -29.54 -31.61
N ASN A 21 26.32 -29.84 -31.59
CA ASN A 21 25.38 -29.31 -30.61
C ASN A 21 25.83 -29.68 -29.19
N VAL A 22 26.35 -28.71 -28.45
CA VAL A 22 26.37 -28.74 -26.99
C VAL A 22 25.26 -27.81 -26.53
N ALA A 23 24.14 -28.42 -26.13
CA ALA A 23 23.06 -27.73 -25.47
C ALA A 23 23.57 -27.18 -24.13
N VAL A 24 23.83 -25.87 -24.08
CA VAL A 24 23.96 -25.15 -22.82
C VAL A 24 22.54 -24.90 -22.35
N ILE A 25 22.06 -25.77 -21.46
CA ILE A 25 20.85 -25.53 -20.67
C ILE A 25 21.21 -24.40 -19.70
N VAL A 26 20.86 -23.16 -20.08
CA VAL A 26 20.89 -22.01 -19.18
C VAL A 26 19.71 -22.19 -18.22
N LYS A 27 20.00 -22.21 -16.92
CA LYS A 27 19.00 -22.16 -15.86
C LYS A 27 18.22 -20.84 -15.98
N GLU A 28 17.00 -20.91 -16.51
CA GLU A 28 16.08 -19.78 -16.67
C GLU A 28 15.23 -19.48 -15.42
N GLU A 29 15.32 -20.26 -14.34
CA GLU A 29 14.41 -20.11 -13.20
C GLU A 29 14.82 -19.03 -12.19
N ASP A 30 16.12 -18.67 -12.09
CA ASP A 30 16.60 -17.65 -11.12
C ASP A 30 16.57 -16.21 -11.69
N SER A 31 16.50 -16.03 -13.01
CA SER A 31 16.55 -14.69 -13.62
C SER A 31 15.18 -14.02 -13.74
N VAL A 32 14.10 -14.80 -13.83
CA VAL A 32 12.73 -14.28 -13.98
C VAL A 32 12.21 -13.67 -12.69
N ILE A 33 12.58 -14.23 -11.53
CA ILE A 33 12.14 -13.76 -10.21
C ILE A 33 12.75 -12.39 -9.88
N ALA A 34 14.04 -12.17 -10.21
CA ALA A 34 14.74 -10.92 -9.92
C ALA A 34 14.25 -9.72 -10.77
N LEU A 35 13.76 -9.96 -11.99
CA LEU A 35 13.23 -8.91 -12.86
C LEU A 35 11.82 -8.44 -12.45
N ASP A 36 10.99 -9.33 -11.94
CA ASP A 36 9.62 -9.02 -11.52
C ASP A 36 9.59 -8.24 -10.18
N GLU A 37 10.50 -8.59 -9.26
CA GLU A 37 10.63 -7.92 -7.96
C GLU A 37 11.17 -6.48 -8.12
N SER A 38 12.17 -6.27 -8.98
CA SER A 38 12.71 -4.94 -9.27
C SER A 38 11.73 -4.02 -10.01
N SER A 39 10.89 -4.58 -10.89
CA SER A 39 9.80 -3.81 -11.54
C SER A 39 8.75 -3.37 -10.51
N SER A 40 8.34 -4.28 -9.63
CA SER A 40 7.37 -4.01 -8.57
C SER A 40 7.88 -2.93 -7.61
N GLU A 41 9.15 -2.97 -7.21
CA GLU A 41 9.76 -1.94 -6.36
C GLU A 41 9.72 -0.54 -6.98
N LEU A 42 9.98 -0.44 -8.29
CA LEU A 42 9.89 0.84 -9.01
C LEU A 42 8.45 1.38 -9.04
N GLU A 43 7.46 0.51 -9.22
CA GLU A 43 6.05 0.92 -9.16
C GLU A 43 5.63 1.33 -7.76
N VAL A 44 6.07 0.61 -6.71
CA VAL A 44 5.84 1.00 -5.32
C VAL A 44 6.44 2.38 -5.05
N LYS A 45 7.66 2.64 -5.51
CA LYS A 45 8.31 3.95 -5.35
C LYS A 45 7.48 5.06 -6.02
N LYS A 46 7.02 4.84 -7.25
CA LYS A 46 6.15 5.78 -7.96
C LYS A 46 4.85 6.06 -7.22
N LEU A 47 4.26 5.07 -6.54
CA LEU A 47 3.06 5.26 -5.71
C LEU A 47 3.38 6.08 -4.44
N ARG A 48 4.54 5.84 -3.81
CA ARG A 48 5.01 6.53 -2.60
C ARG A 48 5.39 7.99 -2.80
N GLU A 49 5.64 8.40 -4.04
CA GLU A 49 5.84 9.78 -4.49
C GLU A 49 4.51 10.54 -4.75
N ARG A 50 3.37 9.95 -4.36
CA ARG A 50 2.04 10.55 -4.58
C ARG A 50 1.35 10.82 -3.25
N TRP A 51 0.84 12.03 -3.10
CA TRP A 51 0.07 12.41 -1.92
C TRP A 51 -1.23 11.62 -1.81
N GLU A 52 -1.78 11.14 -2.93
CA GLU A 52 -2.99 10.33 -2.96
C GLU A 52 -2.84 9.01 -2.20
N LEU A 53 -1.63 8.42 -2.16
CA LEU A 53 -1.40 7.23 -1.35
C LEU A 53 -1.42 7.59 0.14
N ALA A 54 -0.76 8.68 0.54
CA ALA A 54 -0.77 9.14 1.92
C ALA A 54 -2.18 9.47 2.41
N SER A 55 -3.01 10.11 1.57
CA SER A 55 -4.39 10.45 1.93
C SER A 55 -5.27 9.21 2.09
N VAL A 56 -5.14 8.21 1.22
CA VAL A 56 -5.83 6.92 1.34
C VAL A 56 -5.43 6.21 2.64
N LEU A 57 -4.13 6.12 2.94
CA LEU A 57 -3.65 5.46 4.15
C LEU A 57 -4.13 6.19 5.42
N ASN A 58 -4.09 7.52 5.45
CA ASN A 58 -4.63 8.31 6.55
C ASN A 58 -6.13 8.10 6.71
N PHE A 59 -6.90 8.08 5.62
CA PHE A 59 -8.35 7.81 5.67
C PHE A 59 -8.64 6.43 6.30
N LEU A 60 -7.97 5.39 5.82
CA LEU A 60 -8.14 4.03 6.34
C LEU A 60 -7.73 3.92 7.81
N ASN A 61 -6.74 4.71 8.25
CA ASN A 61 -6.33 4.78 9.65
C ASN A 61 -7.40 5.44 10.53
N VAL A 62 -7.82 6.65 10.15
CA VAL A 62 -8.72 7.50 10.95
C VAL A 62 -10.11 6.89 11.06
N PHE A 63 -10.61 6.30 9.97
CA PHE A 63 -11.96 5.74 9.90
C PHE A 63 -12.02 4.22 10.06
N GLU A 64 -10.94 3.58 10.54
CA GLU A 64 -10.93 2.15 10.86
C GLU A 64 -12.14 1.73 11.73
N PRO A 65 -12.58 2.49 12.76
CA PRO A 65 -13.76 2.15 13.55
C PRO A 65 -15.07 2.13 12.77
N VAL A 66 -15.18 2.92 11.70
CA VAL A 66 -16.40 3.04 10.87
C VAL A 66 -16.40 2.01 9.74
N ILE A 67 -15.23 1.79 9.13
CA ILE A 67 -15.02 0.82 8.05
C ILE A 67 -15.15 -0.62 8.59
N GLY A 68 -14.77 -0.82 9.85
CA GLY A 68 -14.86 -2.08 10.57
C GLY A 68 -13.58 -2.90 10.52
N SER A 69 -13.35 -3.68 11.57
CA SER A 69 -12.10 -4.42 11.84
C SER A 69 -11.79 -5.58 10.89
N ASN A 70 -12.64 -5.83 9.89
CA ASN A 70 -12.47 -6.93 8.95
C ASN A 70 -11.33 -6.66 7.95
N LEU A 71 -10.94 -5.41 7.78
CA LEU A 71 -9.93 -4.98 6.83
C LEU A 71 -8.61 -4.64 7.54
N LYS A 72 -7.84 -5.68 7.92
CA LYS A 72 -6.51 -5.51 8.52
C LYS A 72 -5.43 -5.54 7.45
N LEU A 73 -5.44 -4.54 6.57
CA LEU A 73 -4.45 -4.42 5.50
C LEU A 73 -3.29 -3.52 5.92
N THR A 74 -2.05 -3.97 5.66
CA THR A 74 -0.88 -3.10 5.81
C THR A 74 -0.74 -2.16 4.62
N ALA A 75 0.05 -1.10 4.77
CA ALA A 75 0.31 -0.20 3.65
C ALA A 75 0.97 -0.91 2.47
N GLU A 76 1.87 -1.87 2.72
CA GLU A 76 2.54 -2.67 1.67
C GLU A 76 1.54 -3.58 0.95
N GLU A 77 0.59 -4.18 1.65
CA GLU A 77 -0.47 -5.00 1.02
C GLU A 77 -1.37 -4.16 0.12
N ILE A 78 -1.64 -2.90 0.49
CA ILE A 78 -2.39 -1.96 -0.34
C ILE A 78 -1.57 -1.55 -1.57
N GLU A 79 -0.29 -1.21 -1.41
CA GLU A 79 0.62 -0.88 -2.52
C GLU A 79 0.70 -2.03 -3.53
N MET A 80 0.94 -3.25 -3.05
CA MET A 80 1.00 -4.44 -3.90
C MET A 80 -0.36 -4.73 -4.55
N GLY A 81 -1.46 -4.54 -3.83
CA GLY A 81 -2.81 -4.70 -4.38
C GLY A 81 -3.17 -3.64 -5.43
N LEU A 82 -2.56 -2.45 -5.38
CA LEU A 82 -2.68 -1.42 -6.40
C LEU A 82 -1.82 -1.70 -7.61
N ILE A 83 -0.72 -2.45 -7.48
CA ILE A 83 0.14 -2.89 -8.58
C ILE A 83 -0.45 -4.11 -9.29
N ALA A 84 -0.73 -5.15 -8.51
CA ALA A 84 -1.31 -6.41 -8.92
C ALA A 84 -2.64 -6.63 -8.18
N PRO A 85 -3.79 -6.30 -8.81
CA PRO A 85 -5.10 -6.45 -8.19
C PRO A 85 -5.34 -7.86 -7.66
N ASN A 86 -5.65 -7.95 -6.37
CA ASN A 86 -5.82 -9.21 -5.67
C ASN A 86 -7.12 -9.20 -4.83
N LYS A 87 -7.38 -10.31 -4.14
CA LYS A 87 -8.60 -10.47 -3.31
C LYS A 87 -8.68 -9.41 -2.20
N SER A 88 -7.56 -9.03 -1.60
CA SER A 88 -7.50 -8.00 -0.55
C SER A 88 -7.85 -6.62 -1.10
N ASN A 89 -7.33 -6.26 -2.28
CA ASN A 89 -7.70 -5.03 -2.98
C ASN A 89 -9.21 -5.00 -3.29
N ALA A 90 -9.76 -6.07 -3.87
CA ALA A 90 -11.19 -6.19 -4.14
C ALA A 90 -12.03 -6.02 -2.86
N GLN A 91 -11.61 -6.65 -1.76
CA GLN A 91 -12.29 -6.53 -0.47
C GLN A 91 -12.26 -5.10 0.08
N LEU A 92 -11.12 -4.40 -0.04
CA LEU A 92 -11.01 -2.98 0.33
C LEU A 92 -12.03 -2.13 -0.44
N HIS A 93 -12.09 -2.27 -1.77
CA HIS A 93 -13.08 -1.55 -2.58
C HIS A 93 -14.52 -1.89 -2.18
N ILE A 94 -14.83 -3.17 -1.96
CA ILE A 94 -16.17 -3.62 -1.55
C ILE A 94 -16.59 -2.99 -0.22
N VAL A 95 -15.70 -2.96 0.78
CA VAL A 95 -15.99 -2.40 2.09
C VAL A 95 -16.27 -0.90 1.99
N LEU A 96 -15.45 -0.16 1.24
CA LEU A 96 -15.68 1.27 1.01
C LEU A 96 -17.02 1.53 0.29
N LEU A 97 -17.31 0.76 -0.76
CA LEU A 97 -18.56 0.88 -1.52
C LEU A 97 -19.81 0.58 -0.69
N LYS A 98 -19.72 -0.35 0.27
CA LYS A 98 -20.84 -0.67 1.17
C LYS A 98 -21.22 0.49 2.08
N GLY A 99 -20.28 1.39 2.36
CA GLY A 99 -20.56 2.59 3.14
C GLY A 99 -21.08 3.77 2.32
N ILE A 100 -21.36 3.62 1.02
CA ILE A 100 -21.86 4.70 0.16
C ILE A 100 -23.28 4.37 -0.31
N PRO A 101 -24.34 4.91 0.31
CA PRO A 101 -25.72 4.69 -0.09
C PRO A 101 -26.03 5.19 -1.52
N PRO A 102 -27.04 4.63 -2.21
CA PRO A 102 -27.69 3.36 -1.88
C PRO A 102 -26.72 2.18 -2.03
N VAL A 103 -26.80 1.23 -1.09
CA VAL A 103 -25.93 0.05 -1.06
C VAL A 103 -26.40 -0.99 -2.07
N SER A 104 -25.50 -1.42 -2.96
CA SER A 104 -25.84 -2.44 -3.96
C SER A 104 -25.81 -3.85 -3.38
N LYS A 105 -26.80 -4.67 -3.73
CA LYS A 105 -26.83 -6.11 -3.41
C LYS A 105 -25.73 -6.91 -4.10
N SER A 106 -25.13 -6.37 -5.16
CA SER A 106 -24.03 -7.01 -5.90
C SER A 106 -22.66 -6.90 -5.21
N LEU A 107 -22.58 -6.30 -4.01
CA LEU A 107 -21.37 -6.24 -3.18
C LEU A 107 -21.22 -7.49 -2.30
N ASN A 108 -21.27 -8.67 -2.93
CA ASN A 108 -21.29 -9.99 -2.29
C ASN A 108 -19.99 -10.79 -2.46
N GLY A 109 -18.89 -10.15 -2.89
CA GLY A 109 -17.60 -10.80 -3.10
C GLY A 109 -17.33 -11.28 -4.53
N SER A 110 -18.29 -11.11 -5.44
CA SER A 110 -18.08 -11.28 -6.90
C SER A 110 -17.41 -10.05 -7.51
N ASP A 111 -16.80 -10.20 -8.70
CA ASP A 111 -16.19 -9.08 -9.47
C ASP A 111 -17.19 -8.00 -9.91
N ALA A 112 -18.50 -8.19 -9.67
CA ALA A 112 -19.55 -7.21 -9.93
C ALA A 112 -19.39 -5.90 -9.14
N TRP A 113 -18.52 -5.87 -8.12
CA TRP A 113 -18.18 -4.64 -7.41
C TRP A 113 -17.55 -3.58 -8.33
N VAL A 114 -16.86 -3.97 -9.41
CA VAL A 114 -16.27 -3.03 -10.38
C VAL A 114 -17.37 -2.27 -11.14
N THR A 115 -18.45 -2.95 -11.53
CA THR A 115 -19.59 -2.29 -12.17
C THR A 115 -20.27 -1.30 -11.21
N VAL A 116 -20.39 -1.65 -9.93
CA VAL A 116 -20.93 -0.74 -8.89
C VAL A 116 -20.02 0.47 -8.72
N LEU A 117 -18.70 0.23 -8.65
CA LEU A 117 -17.69 1.27 -8.58
C LEU A 117 -17.85 2.27 -9.74
N CYS A 118 -17.87 1.81 -10.98
CA CYS A 118 -18.02 2.68 -12.15
C CYS A 118 -19.27 3.57 -12.06
N LYS A 119 -20.41 3.02 -11.61
CA LYS A 119 -21.64 3.80 -11.42
C LYS A 119 -21.51 4.88 -10.35
N LYS A 120 -20.83 4.58 -9.24
CA LYS A 120 -20.56 5.56 -8.18
C LYS A 120 -19.58 6.62 -8.65
N LEU A 121 -18.50 6.24 -9.34
CA LEU A 121 -17.55 7.19 -9.89
C LEU A 121 -18.24 8.17 -10.83
N VAL A 122 -19.02 7.71 -11.81
CA VAL A 122 -19.74 8.62 -12.74
C VAL A 122 -20.61 9.66 -12.01
N MET A 123 -21.25 9.25 -10.92
CA MET A 123 -22.10 10.14 -10.12
C MET A 123 -21.30 11.19 -9.33
N TRP A 124 -20.18 10.78 -8.73
CA TRP A 124 -19.46 11.59 -7.75
C TRP A 124 -18.19 12.25 -8.28
N TRP A 125 -17.64 11.79 -9.40
CA TRP A 125 -16.35 12.23 -9.94
C TRP A 125 -16.18 13.75 -10.03
N PRO A 126 -17.18 14.52 -10.52
CA PRO A 126 -17.04 15.98 -10.60
C PRO A 126 -16.78 16.69 -9.27
N TRP A 127 -17.05 16.02 -8.14
CA TRP A 127 -16.92 16.56 -6.79
C TRP A 127 -15.64 16.12 -6.08
N VAL A 128 -15.03 15.00 -6.50
CA VAL A 128 -13.91 14.35 -5.78
C VAL A 128 -12.63 14.24 -6.60
N ALA A 129 -12.68 14.48 -7.91
CA ALA A 129 -11.51 14.37 -8.75
C ALA A 129 -11.57 15.30 -9.96
N GLU A 130 -10.39 15.67 -10.44
CA GLU A 130 -10.20 16.42 -11.68
C GLU A 130 -9.82 15.47 -12.82
N GLY A 131 -10.16 15.85 -14.06
CA GLY A 131 -9.82 15.09 -15.26
C GLY A 131 -10.83 14.00 -15.63
N GLU A 132 -10.45 13.15 -16.58
CA GLU A 132 -11.31 12.09 -17.10
C GLU A 132 -11.47 10.93 -16.10
N ILE A 133 -12.65 10.31 -16.12
CA ILE A 133 -12.95 9.15 -15.28
C ILE A 133 -12.14 7.95 -15.79
N PRO A 134 -11.24 7.35 -14.98
CA PRO A 134 -10.33 6.31 -15.46
C PRO A 134 -11.03 5.01 -15.86
N LEU A 135 -12.26 4.80 -15.38
CA LEU A 135 -13.03 3.59 -15.66
C LEU A 135 -14.53 3.88 -15.66
N THR A 136 -15.22 3.44 -16.71
CA THR A 136 -16.68 3.59 -16.89
C THR A 136 -17.32 2.22 -17.18
N VAL A 137 -18.65 2.14 -17.08
CA VAL A 137 -19.39 0.90 -17.34
C VAL A 137 -19.32 0.55 -18.83
N ALA A 138 -18.97 -0.69 -19.15
CA ALA A 138 -18.80 -1.18 -20.52
C ALA A 138 -19.37 -2.60 -20.68
N LYS A 139 -20.63 -2.82 -20.25
CA LYS A 139 -21.34 -4.11 -20.39
C LYS A 139 -20.57 -5.33 -19.86
N GLY A 140 -19.76 -5.16 -18.82
CA GLY A 140 -18.97 -6.20 -18.18
C GLY A 140 -17.48 -6.16 -18.53
N GLU A 141 -17.09 -5.51 -19.65
CA GLU A 141 -15.68 -5.34 -20.02
C GLU A 141 -14.91 -4.50 -19.01
N GLU A 142 -15.60 -3.66 -18.22
CA GLU A 142 -14.96 -2.85 -17.18
C GLU A 142 -14.20 -3.68 -16.15
N ILE A 143 -14.61 -4.94 -15.92
CA ILE A 143 -13.97 -5.85 -14.96
C ILE A 143 -12.56 -6.20 -15.41
N SER A 144 -12.38 -6.56 -16.67
CA SER A 144 -11.06 -6.85 -17.25
C SER A 144 -10.23 -5.57 -17.35
N ARG A 145 -10.84 -4.47 -17.81
CA ARG A 145 -10.14 -3.18 -17.93
C ARG A 145 -9.60 -2.68 -16.59
N TYR A 146 -10.31 -2.88 -15.47
CA TYR A 146 -9.80 -2.53 -14.15
C TYR A 146 -8.47 -3.24 -13.82
N LYS A 147 -8.36 -4.53 -14.18
CA LYS A 147 -7.15 -5.33 -13.96
C LYS A 147 -5.98 -4.85 -14.81
N GLU A 148 -6.25 -4.22 -15.94
CA GLU A 148 -5.23 -3.69 -16.87
C GLU A 148 -4.85 -2.22 -16.59
N LEU A 149 -5.59 -1.51 -15.72
CA LEU A 149 -5.30 -0.12 -15.40
C LEU A 149 -3.90 0.06 -14.82
N ASN A 150 -3.26 1.20 -15.13
CA ASN A 150 -2.03 1.58 -14.46
C ASN A 150 -2.25 1.69 -12.93
N PRO A 151 -1.28 1.30 -12.07
CA PRO A 151 -1.39 1.43 -10.62
C PRO A 151 -1.78 2.84 -10.15
N LYS A 152 -1.30 3.88 -10.84
CA LYS A 152 -1.69 5.28 -10.61
C LYS A 152 -3.19 5.52 -10.79
N CYS A 153 -3.79 4.96 -11.83
CA CYS A 153 -5.24 5.09 -12.08
C CYS A 153 -6.05 4.36 -11.02
N ARG A 154 -5.61 3.16 -10.60
CA ARG A 154 -6.25 2.43 -9.49
C ARG A 154 -6.15 3.19 -8.17
N LEU A 155 -5.02 3.86 -7.91
CA LEU A 155 -4.85 4.73 -6.75
C LEU A 155 -5.79 5.93 -6.79
N LEU A 156 -5.95 6.60 -7.94
CA LEU A 156 -6.89 7.72 -8.08
C LEU A 156 -8.34 7.30 -7.84
N ILE A 157 -8.73 6.12 -8.35
CA ILE A 157 -10.04 5.52 -8.08
C ILE A 157 -10.22 5.29 -6.57
N LEU A 158 -9.22 4.70 -5.91
CA LEU A 158 -9.27 4.41 -4.47
C LEU A 158 -9.34 5.69 -3.62
N LYS A 159 -8.57 6.72 -3.99
CA LYS A 159 -8.63 8.05 -3.37
C LYS A 159 -10.01 8.67 -3.52
N ALA A 160 -10.57 8.65 -4.73
CA ALA A 160 -11.92 9.18 -4.98
C ALA A 160 -12.96 8.47 -4.13
N LEU A 161 -12.88 7.14 -3.98
CA LEU A 161 -13.76 6.41 -3.06
C LEU A 161 -13.61 6.84 -1.61
N CYS A 162 -12.38 7.07 -1.13
CA CYS A 162 -12.14 7.53 0.23
C CYS A 162 -12.75 8.91 0.47
N GLU A 163 -12.68 9.83 -0.51
CA GLU A 163 -13.30 11.15 -0.40
C GLU A 163 -14.82 11.09 -0.41
N ILE A 164 -15.43 10.31 -1.32
CA ILE A 164 -16.88 10.06 -1.27
C ILE A 164 -17.27 9.49 0.08
N ARG A 165 -16.45 8.57 0.61
CA ARG A 165 -16.69 7.90 1.88
C ARG A 165 -16.58 8.84 3.08
N ALA A 166 -15.69 9.83 3.03
CA ALA A 166 -15.51 10.83 4.09
C ALA A 166 -16.75 11.70 4.31
N ASP A 167 -17.50 11.97 3.22
CA ASP A 167 -18.71 12.79 3.22
C ASP A 167 -19.98 12.01 3.60
N GLN A 168 -19.88 10.72 3.96
CA GLN A 168 -21.05 9.92 4.33
C GLN A 168 -21.47 10.16 5.78
N ASP A 169 -22.77 9.97 6.06
CA ASP A 169 -23.36 10.33 7.35
C ASP A 169 -22.71 9.61 8.54
N ASP A 170 -22.26 8.37 8.38
CA ASP A 170 -21.64 7.60 9.46
C ASP A 170 -20.20 8.04 9.76
N THR A 171 -19.40 8.44 8.77
CA THR A 171 -18.07 9.06 9.00
C THR A 171 -18.21 10.42 9.64
N VAL A 172 -19.17 11.24 9.18
CA VAL A 172 -19.47 12.54 9.77
C VAL A 172 -19.98 12.38 11.21
N SER A 173 -20.88 11.41 11.45
CA SER A 173 -21.40 11.11 12.78
C SER A 173 -20.31 10.61 13.72
N TYR A 174 -19.37 9.80 13.24
CA TYR A 174 -18.23 9.34 14.01
C TYR A 174 -17.34 10.51 14.47
N ILE A 175 -16.97 11.42 13.57
CA ILE A 175 -16.19 12.61 13.94
C ILE A 175 -16.95 13.42 14.99
N ASN A 176 -18.23 13.71 14.74
CA ASN A 176 -19.05 14.50 15.66
C ASN A 176 -19.21 13.83 17.03
N GLY A 177 -19.38 12.51 17.07
CA GLY A 177 -19.45 11.73 18.30
C GLY A 177 -18.15 11.79 19.08
N ALA A 178 -17.03 11.49 18.44
CA ALA A 178 -15.71 11.50 19.07
C ALA A 178 -15.32 12.90 19.59
N LEU A 179 -15.64 13.97 18.86
CA LEU A 179 -15.41 15.34 19.33
C LEU A 179 -16.27 15.69 20.56
N LYS A 180 -17.53 15.22 20.62
CA LYS A 180 -18.40 15.39 21.80
C LYS A 180 -17.86 14.63 23.02
N GLU A 181 -17.20 13.50 22.81
CA GLU A 181 -16.55 12.70 23.84
C GLU A 181 -15.20 13.29 24.31
N GLY A 182 -14.76 14.40 23.70
CA GLY A 182 -13.51 15.09 24.07
C GLY A 182 -12.27 14.62 23.30
N THR A 183 -12.44 13.83 22.24
CA THR A 183 -11.33 13.48 21.33
C THR A 183 -10.78 14.74 20.68
N GLN A 184 -9.46 14.87 20.63
CA GLN A 184 -8.82 16.03 20.00
C GLN A 184 -8.98 15.99 18.47
N LEU A 185 -9.12 17.16 17.85
CA LEU A 185 -9.22 17.28 16.39
C LEU A 185 -7.97 16.75 15.67
N SER A 186 -6.81 16.78 16.34
CA SER A 186 -5.54 16.24 15.84
C SER A 186 -5.57 14.72 15.58
N CYS A 187 -6.54 14.00 16.15
CA CYS A 187 -6.76 12.58 15.87
C CYS A 187 -7.32 12.34 14.46
N PHE A 188 -8.07 13.30 13.90
CA PHE A 188 -8.65 13.23 12.56
C PHE A 188 -7.81 13.96 11.52
N ARG A 189 -7.34 15.16 11.90
CA ARG A 189 -6.50 16.01 11.08
C ARG A 189 -5.10 15.98 11.62
N LYS A 190 -4.17 15.40 10.85
CA LYS A 190 -2.76 15.36 11.26
C LYS A 190 -2.20 16.78 11.32
N ASP A 191 -1.34 17.00 12.31
CA ASP A 191 -0.54 18.19 12.43
C ASP A 191 0.81 17.97 11.75
N LYS A 192 1.33 19.04 11.16
CA LYS A 192 2.70 19.05 10.61
C LYS A 192 3.70 18.92 11.76
N LEU A 193 4.74 18.12 11.59
CA LEU A 193 5.84 18.04 12.54
C LEU A 193 6.68 19.31 12.54
N GLY A 194 6.87 19.90 11.35
CA GLY A 194 7.63 21.13 11.19
C GLY A 194 7.97 21.41 9.74
N LYS A 195 8.88 22.37 9.53
CA LYS A 195 9.38 22.74 8.20
C LYS A 195 10.89 22.82 8.21
N ASP A 196 11.52 22.40 7.12
CA ASP A 196 12.96 22.57 6.92
C ASP A 196 13.32 24.01 6.49
N GLY A 197 14.62 24.26 6.27
CA GLY A 197 15.14 25.55 5.80
C GLY A 197 14.62 25.94 4.41
N ASN A 198 14.22 24.96 3.61
CA ASN A 198 13.68 25.15 2.26
C ASN A 198 12.16 25.38 2.27
N GLY A 199 11.53 25.29 3.45
CA GLY A 199 10.10 25.46 3.64
C GLY A 199 9.26 24.24 3.26
N ASN A 200 9.87 23.08 3.09
CA ASN A 200 9.22 21.78 2.92
C ASN A 200 8.64 21.33 4.27
N SER A 201 7.44 20.78 4.25
CA SER A 201 6.75 20.36 5.48
C SER A 201 6.96 18.87 5.74
N TYR A 202 7.19 18.49 6.99
CA TYR A 202 7.29 17.08 7.40
C TYR A 202 6.02 16.63 8.09
N TRP A 203 5.58 15.42 7.79
CA TRP A 203 4.37 14.81 8.33
C TRP A 203 4.63 13.38 8.75
N TYR A 204 4.03 12.97 9.86
CA TYR A 204 4.12 11.61 10.36
C TYR A 204 2.71 11.06 10.56
N ASP A 205 2.49 9.86 10.01
CA ASP A 205 1.23 9.14 10.23
C ASP A 205 1.47 7.64 10.27
N GLY A 206 0.50 6.93 10.86
CA GLY A 206 0.44 5.49 10.82
C GLY A 206 -0.27 4.87 12.00
N SER A 207 -0.31 3.55 11.97
CA SER A 207 -0.86 2.73 13.05
C SER A 207 -0.20 1.38 13.12
N THR A 208 -0.55 0.61 14.13
CA THR A 208 -0.05 -0.76 14.27
C THR A 208 -0.57 -1.73 13.21
N ILE A 209 -1.56 -1.34 12.40
CA ILE A 209 -2.10 -2.15 11.30
C ILE A 209 -1.45 -1.72 9.99
N ILE A 210 -1.57 -0.45 9.65
CA ILE A 210 -1.09 0.10 8.37
C ILE A 210 0.45 0.15 8.33
N GLY A 211 1.09 0.33 9.48
CA GLY A 211 2.50 0.70 9.57
C GLY A 211 2.66 2.21 9.72
N TYR A 212 3.87 2.63 10.04
CA TYR A 212 4.23 4.03 10.29
C TYR A 212 5.08 4.59 9.16
N ARG A 213 4.78 5.82 8.74
CA ARG A 213 5.42 6.46 7.60
C ARG A 213 5.73 7.93 7.88
N LEU A 214 6.84 8.38 7.33
CA LEU A 214 7.25 9.77 7.32
C LEU A 214 7.11 10.32 5.91
N TYR A 215 6.48 11.47 5.79
CA TYR A 215 6.26 12.15 4.52
C TYR A 215 6.92 13.53 4.52
N ARG A 216 7.35 13.96 3.34
CA ARG A 216 7.86 15.30 3.07
C ARG A 216 7.07 15.92 1.93
N GLU A 217 6.52 17.10 2.19
CA GLU A 217 5.88 17.96 1.21
C GLU A 217 6.94 18.91 0.65
N VAL A 218 7.37 18.65 -0.58
CA VAL A 218 8.31 19.47 -1.34
C VAL A 218 7.55 20.54 -2.10
N LYS A 219 7.83 21.80 -1.82
CA LYS A 219 7.22 22.89 -2.59
C LYS A 219 7.98 23.05 -3.91
N ASN A 220 7.35 22.69 -5.02
CA ASN A 220 7.91 23.07 -6.30
C ASN A 220 7.75 24.58 -6.45
N GLY A 221 8.86 25.29 -6.64
CA GLY A 221 8.91 26.71 -6.95
C GLY A 221 8.35 26.98 -8.35
N GLY A 222 7.07 26.74 -8.56
CA GLY A 222 6.37 27.11 -9.79
C GLY A 222 6.32 28.64 -9.90
N SER A 223 6.73 29.16 -11.05
CA SER A 223 6.70 30.60 -11.35
C SER A 223 5.29 31.16 -11.11
N LYS A 224 5.21 32.33 -10.46
CA LYS A 224 3.96 33.07 -10.28
C LYS A 224 3.49 33.61 -11.63
N THR A 225 2.92 32.77 -12.50
CA THR A 225 2.24 33.26 -13.70
C THR A 225 0.93 33.91 -13.25
N ARG A 226 0.90 35.24 -13.25
CA ARG A 226 -0.31 36.03 -13.02
C ARG A 226 -1.32 35.70 -14.12
N MET A 227 -2.26 34.80 -13.87
CA MET A 227 -3.46 34.69 -14.70
C MET A 227 -4.49 35.70 -14.23
N LYS A 228 -4.78 36.65 -15.10
CA LYS A 228 -5.81 37.68 -14.95
C LYS A 228 -7.11 37.08 -15.53
N GLY A 229 -8.07 36.68 -14.70
CA GLY A 229 -9.33 36.11 -15.16
C GLY A 229 -10.28 35.73 -14.01
N LYS A 230 -11.58 35.96 -14.21
CA LYS A 230 -12.68 35.96 -13.23
C LYS A 230 -12.80 34.69 -12.35
N ALA A 231 -12.91 34.94 -11.05
CA ALA A 231 -13.67 34.20 -10.02
C ALA A 231 -13.66 32.65 -10.07
N CYS A 232 -12.54 32.05 -9.66
CA CYS A 232 -12.54 30.77 -8.96
C CYS A 232 -12.10 31.05 -7.51
N LEU A 233 -12.88 30.62 -6.51
CA LEU A 233 -12.53 30.73 -5.07
C LEU A 233 -11.48 29.69 -4.64
N ALA A 234 -10.97 28.87 -5.56
CA ALA A 234 -9.88 27.96 -5.30
C ALA A 234 -8.54 28.69 -5.53
N PRO A 235 -7.62 28.70 -4.54
CA PRO A 235 -6.23 29.08 -4.80
C PRO A 235 -5.68 28.20 -5.93
N PRO A 236 -4.75 28.69 -6.77
CA PRO A 236 -4.10 27.84 -7.76
C PRO A 236 -3.50 26.63 -7.02
N PRO A 237 -3.54 25.42 -7.60
CA PRO A 237 -2.92 24.27 -6.97
C PRO A 237 -1.44 24.59 -6.84
N THR A 238 -1.00 24.90 -5.62
CA THR A 238 0.42 24.86 -5.29
C THR A 238 0.82 23.43 -5.58
N CYS A 239 1.58 23.24 -6.65
CA CYS A 239 2.11 21.93 -7.03
C CYS A 239 3.16 21.54 -5.99
N SER A 240 2.72 21.16 -4.80
CA SER A 240 3.56 20.53 -3.81
C SER A 240 3.70 19.07 -4.20
N GLN A 241 4.92 18.64 -4.47
CA GLN A 241 5.20 17.21 -4.60
C GLN A 241 5.27 16.61 -3.20
N TRP A 242 4.74 15.40 -3.04
CA TRP A 242 4.82 14.66 -1.78
C TRP A 242 5.67 13.43 -1.99
N GLU A 243 6.42 13.06 -0.96
CA GLU A 243 7.22 11.84 -0.99
C GLU A 243 7.21 11.16 0.38
N THR A 244 7.24 9.83 0.34
CA THR A 244 7.44 9.00 1.53
C THR A 244 8.94 8.86 1.76
N VAL A 245 9.45 9.44 2.85
CA VAL A 245 10.88 9.50 3.17
C VAL A 245 11.32 8.31 4.01
N ALA A 246 10.43 7.81 4.87
CA ALA A 246 10.74 6.66 5.71
C ALA A 246 9.52 5.74 5.91
N THR A 247 9.79 4.44 5.87
CA THR A 247 8.87 3.33 6.07
C THR A 247 9.41 2.30 7.08
N SER A 248 10.74 2.27 7.28
CA SER A 248 11.42 1.36 8.22
C SER A 248 12.06 2.13 9.39
N LEU A 249 12.28 1.45 10.51
CA LEU A 249 12.93 2.06 11.69
C LEU A 249 14.32 2.62 11.35
N GLU A 250 15.06 1.95 10.47
CA GLU A 250 16.38 2.37 10.02
C GLU A 250 16.31 3.66 9.20
N GLU A 251 15.35 3.74 8.27
CA GLU A 251 15.08 4.97 7.49
C GLU A 251 14.67 6.13 8.41
N PHE A 252 13.81 5.89 9.41
CA PHE A 252 13.43 6.93 10.37
C PHE A 252 14.65 7.48 11.13
N ARG A 253 15.56 6.61 11.57
CA ARG A 253 16.79 7.03 12.24
C ARG A 253 17.75 7.76 11.30
N ALA A 254 17.90 7.26 10.08
CA ALA A 254 18.72 7.92 9.05
C ALA A 254 18.24 9.36 8.77
N VAL A 255 16.92 9.57 8.65
CA VAL A 255 16.34 10.92 8.47
C VAL A 255 16.57 11.80 9.69
N VAL A 256 16.44 11.27 10.90
CA VAL A 256 16.74 12.01 12.13
C VAL A 256 18.22 12.41 12.18
N ASP A 257 19.12 11.50 11.85
CA ASP A 257 20.57 11.74 11.87
C ASP A 257 20.95 12.80 10.81
N GLU A 258 20.40 12.70 9.60
CA GLU A 258 20.57 13.68 8.52
C GLU A 258 20.14 15.08 8.99
N LEU A 259 18.90 15.21 9.48
CA LEU A 259 18.33 16.48 9.92
C LEU A 259 19.06 17.05 11.15
N SER A 260 19.48 16.20 12.08
CA SER A 260 20.21 16.62 13.29
C SER A 260 21.64 17.06 12.99
N SER A 261 22.24 16.53 11.91
CA SER A 261 23.58 16.93 11.44
C SER A 261 23.59 18.23 10.63
N SER A 262 22.41 18.74 10.27
CA SER A 262 22.29 19.97 9.50
C SER A 262 22.75 21.21 10.27
N LYS A 263 23.26 22.19 9.53
CA LYS A 263 23.58 23.52 10.07
C LYS A 263 22.33 24.41 10.21
N VAL A 264 21.21 23.99 9.64
CA VAL A 264 19.96 24.77 9.66
C VAL A 264 19.17 24.42 10.91
N VAL A 265 18.93 25.41 11.78
CA VAL A 265 18.20 25.23 13.05
C VAL A 265 16.82 24.63 12.85
N ALA A 266 16.09 25.07 11.82
CA ALA A 266 14.76 24.54 11.50
C ALA A 266 14.78 23.03 11.16
N GLU A 267 15.81 22.56 10.44
CA GLU A 267 15.98 21.13 10.14
C GLU A 267 16.30 20.33 11.40
N VAL A 268 17.19 20.85 12.24
CA VAL A 268 17.53 20.23 13.53
C VAL A 268 16.29 20.11 14.42
N ASP A 269 15.42 21.11 14.45
CA ASP A 269 14.19 21.08 15.25
C ASP A 269 13.16 20.07 14.69
N VAL A 270 13.06 19.93 13.36
CA VAL A 270 12.28 18.84 12.75
C VAL A 270 12.85 17.47 13.12
N GLY A 271 14.18 17.32 13.08
CA GLY A 271 14.86 16.09 13.49
C GLY A 271 14.54 15.72 14.94
N LYS A 272 14.56 16.69 15.86
CA LYS A 272 14.15 16.50 17.26
C LYS A 272 12.68 16.09 17.37
N ALA A 273 11.78 16.73 16.63
CA ALA A 273 10.34 16.40 16.66
C ALA A 273 10.08 14.98 16.15
N ILE A 274 10.75 14.55 15.08
CA ILE A 274 10.65 13.16 14.58
C ILE A 274 11.18 12.18 15.64
N ALA A 275 12.31 12.51 16.27
CA ALA A 275 12.92 11.67 17.30
C ALA A 275 12.04 11.53 18.55
N SER A 276 11.34 12.59 18.97
CA SER A 276 10.45 12.56 20.14
C SER A 276 9.11 11.90 19.82
N ASP A 277 8.51 12.23 18.68
CA ASP A 277 7.08 11.95 18.44
C ASP A 277 6.88 10.66 17.63
N ALA A 278 7.77 10.36 16.68
CA ALA A 278 7.61 9.25 15.75
C ALA A 278 8.43 8.00 16.14
N VAL A 279 9.73 8.17 16.41
CA VAL A 279 10.66 7.04 16.63
C VAL A 279 10.19 6.06 17.72
N PRO A 280 9.68 6.50 18.90
CA PRO A 280 9.26 5.56 19.95
C PRO A 280 8.14 4.62 19.51
N SER A 281 7.17 5.13 18.74
CA SER A 281 6.05 4.36 18.21
C SER A 281 6.51 3.36 17.15
N VAL A 282 7.41 3.77 16.26
CA VAL A 282 8.00 2.92 15.22
C VAL A 282 8.84 1.80 15.85
N GLU A 283 9.65 2.10 16.88
CA GLU A 283 10.43 1.09 17.60
C GLU A 283 9.54 0.04 18.27
N LYS A 284 8.49 0.49 18.97
CA LYS A 284 7.54 -0.41 19.65
C LYS A 284 6.87 -1.33 18.63
N PHE A 285 6.48 -0.79 17.48
CA PHE A 285 5.92 -1.56 16.38
C PHE A 285 6.92 -2.57 15.81
N HIS A 286 8.15 -2.16 15.52
CA HIS A 286 9.21 -3.04 15.02
C HIS A 286 9.51 -4.18 15.98
N LYS A 287 9.65 -3.89 17.29
CA LYS A 287 9.84 -4.90 18.34
C LYS A 287 8.66 -5.89 18.39
N LYS A 288 7.42 -5.42 18.23
CA LYS A 288 6.23 -6.28 18.17
C LYS A 288 6.27 -7.20 16.94
N LYS A 289 6.60 -6.67 15.76
CA LYS A 289 6.72 -7.45 14.51
C LYS A 289 7.81 -8.53 14.63
N GLN A 290 8.98 -8.19 15.17
CA GLN A 290 10.06 -9.16 15.43
C GLN A 290 9.65 -10.27 16.41
N ARG A 291 8.95 -9.92 17.51
CA ARG A 291 8.45 -10.91 18.48
C ARG A 291 7.46 -11.88 17.85
N LEU A 292 6.54 -11.37 17.02
CA LEU A 292 5.57 -12.19 16.31
C LEU A 292 6.26 -13.13 15.31
N LEU A 293 7.27 -12.64 14.59
CA LEU A 293 8.05 -13.47 13.66
C LEU A 293 8.78 -14.61 14.39
N LYS A 294 9.49 -14.29 15.49
CA LYS A 294 10.18 -15.30 16.32
C LYS A 294 9.20 -16.32 16.92
N ARG A 295 7.99 -15.89 17.27
CA ARG A 295 6.94 -16.79 17.75
C ARG A 295 6.48 -17.74 16.64
N LYS A 296 6.19 -17.23 15.44
CA LYS A 296 5.84 -18.05 14.28
C LYS A 296 6.92 -19.06 13.93
N GLN A 297 8.19 -18.63 13.85
CA GLN A 297 9.32 -19.52 13.59
C GLN A 297 9.44 -20.65 14.63
N ARG A 298 9.18 -20.35 15.91
CA ARG A 298 9.17 -21.38 16.97
C ARG A 298 7.99 -22.33 16.81
N GLU A 299 6.80 -21.83 16.49
CA GLU A 299 5.61 -22.66 16.25
C GLU A 299 5.81 -23.56 15.02
N GLU A 300 6.36 -23.04 13.93
CA GLU A 300 6.73 -23.81 12.73
C GLU A 300 7.78 -24.87 13.05
N MET A 301 8.86 -24.51 13.77
CA MET A 301 9.88 -25.48 14.19
C MET A 301 9.28 -26.62 15.03
N LEU A 302 8.37 -26.32 15.97
CA LEU A 302 7.68 -27.33 16.77
C LEU A 302 6.77 -28.22 15.94
N LEU A 303 6.08 -27.67 14.93
CA LEU A 303 5.28 -28.47 13.99
C LEU A 303 6.18 -29.42 13.19
N LEU A 304 7.28 -28.92 12.62
CA LEU A 304 8.24 -29.74 11.87
C LEU A 304 8.88 -30.83 12.74
N ASP A 305 9.27 -30.53 13.99
CA ASP A 305 9.83 -31.51 14.92
C ASP A 305 8.77 -32.56 15.34
N GLY A 306 7.51 -32.16 15.49
CA GLY A 306 6.39 -33.08 15.73
C GLY A 306 6.14 -34.07 14.58
N PHE A 307 6.37 -33.64 13.33
CA PHE A 307 6.35 -34.53 12.16
C PHE A 307 7.58 -35.43 12.05
N ARG A 308 8.75 -34.97 12.52
CA ARG A 308 10.01 -35.73 12.45
C ARG A 308 10.14 -36.80 13.52
N ASN A 309 9.39 -36.71 14.62
CA ASN A 309 9.47 -37.68 15.71
C ASN A 309 8.11 -37.99 16.35
N PRO A 310 7.24 -38.80 15.68
CA PRO A 310 5.94 -39.20 16.24
C PRO A 310 6.06 -40.06 17.51
N TYR A 311 7.27 -40.52 17.87
CA TYR A 311 7.54 -41.35 19.04
C TYR A 311 8.32 -40.64 20.16
N ALA A 312 8.78 -39.41 19.95
CA ALA A 312 9.28 -38.58 21.05
C ALA A 312 8.11 -37.79 21.65
N ALA A 313 7.22 -38.50 22.33
CA ALA A 313 6.52 -37.92 23.46
C ALA A 313 7.59 -37.52 24.48
N GLY A 314 8.17 -36.32 24.29
CA GLY A 314 9.20 -35.78 25.14
C GLY A 314 8.71 -35.80 26.57
N VAL A 315 9.58 -36.27 27.46
CA VAL A 315 9.39 -36.27 28.92
C VAL A 315 8.78 -34.94 29.32
N THR A 316 7.46 -34.94 29.54
CA THR A 316 6.75 -33.80 30.08
C THR A 316 7.35 -33.57 31.46
N ARG A 317 7.84 -32.34 31.70
CA ARG A 317 8.34 -31.93 33.01
C ARG A 317 7.23 -32.28 34.01
N SER A 318 7.51 -33.22 34.92
CA SER A 318 6.53 -33.67 35.89
C SER A 318 5.97 -32.45 36.60
N CYS A 319 4.65 -32.25 36.53
CA CYS A 319 3.96 -31.35 37.44
C CYS A 319 4.41 -31.75 38.86
N ARG A 320 5.12 -30.86 39.56
CA ARG A 320 5.43 -31.06 40.97
C ARG A 320 4.08 -31.20 41.66
N SER A 321 3.76 -32.40 42.12
CA SER A 321 2.57 -32.65 42.92
C SER A 321 2.69 -31.80 44.17
N HIS A 322 1.90 -30.73 44.24
CA HIS A 322 1.73 -30.00 45.49
C HIS A 322 1.10 -30.98 46.48
N ARG A 323 1.81 -31.30 47.57
CA ARG A 323 1.24 -32.08 48.67
C ARG A 323 0.05 -31.29 49.25
N PRO A 324 -1.12 -31.91 49.41
CA PRO A 324 -2.24 -31.24 50.04
C PRO A 324 -1.88 -30.89 51.49
N VAL A 325 -2.13 -29.64 51.87
CA VAL A 325 -1.88 -29.14 53.23
C VAL A 325 -2.97 -29.69 54.13
N SER A 326 -2.56 -30.50 55.11
CA SER A 326 -3.41 -31.04 56.18
C SER A 326 -3.40 -30.06 57.36
N TYR A 327 -4.52 -29.39 57.61
CA TYR A 327 -4.73 -28.68 58.88
C TYR A 327 -5.35 -29.63 59.88
N THR A 328 -4.61 -29.98 60.92
CA THR A 328 -5.16 -30.57 62.14
C THR A 328 -5.30 -29.45 63.16
N PHE A 329 -6.53 -29.24 63.64
CA PHE A 329 -6.82 -28.37 64.79
C PHE A 329 -6.37 -29.02 66.09
#